data_AF-A0A9D3Z126-F1
#
_entry.id   AF-A0A9D3Z126-F1
#
_cell.length_a   1.000
_cell.length_b   1.000
_cell.length_c   1.000
_cell.angle_alpha   90.00
_cell.angle_beta   90.00
_cell.angle_gamma   90.00
#
_symmetry.space_group_name_H-M   'P 1'
#
loop_
_entity.id
_entity.type
_entity.pdbx_description
1 polymer ?
#
loop_
_entity_poly.entity_id
_entity_poly.type
_entity_poly.pdbx_seq_one_letter_code
_entity_poly.pdbx_strand_id
1 'polypeptide(L)' 'MQQFVISLLQFTRLQSSGPRLKNETICLNCQHHTKDDRCETCLPGYFRRPGMKPEEPCMK' A
#
# COMPACT_ATOMS: atom_id res chain seq x y z
N MET A 1 8.40 2.86 30.55
CA MET A 1 9.64 3.44 29.96
C MET A 1 10.02 2.87 28.58
N GLN A 2 9.43 1.77 28.07
CA GLN A 2 9.73 1.23 26.71
C GLN A 2 8.59 1.40 25.68
N GLN A 3 7.40 1.88 26.07
CA GLN A 3 6.28 2.05 25.13
C GLN A 3 6.32 3.35 24.32
N PHE A 4 7.00 4.40 24.80
CA PHE A 4 7.08 5.69 24.09
C PHE A 4 8.10 5.70 22.94
N VAL A 5 9.12 4.84 22.96
CA VAL A 5 10.13 4.76 21.89
C VAL A 5 9.60 4.07 20.62
N ILE A 6 8.57 3.24 20.75
CA ILE A 6 7.95 2.52 19.61
C ILE A 6 7.16 3.51 18.73
N SER A 7 6.51 4.51 19.32
CA SER A 7 5.82 5.57 18.56
C SER A 7 6.79 6.36 17.68
N LEU A 8 7.97 6.74 18.16
CA LEU A 8 8.91 7.56 17.39
C LEU A 8 9.63 6.79 16.27
N LEU A 9 9.83 5.47 16.42
CA LEU A 9 10.40 4.61 15.37
C LEU A 9 9.39 4.22 14.27
N GLN A 10 8.08 4.28 14.54
CA GLN A 10 7.07 4.03 13.50
C GLN A 10 6.82 5.25 12.60
N PHE A 11 7.15 6.46 13.05
CA PHE A 11 7.07 7.69 12.23
C PHE A 11 8.25 7.88 11.26
N THR A 12 9.34 7.11 11.37
CA THR A 12 10.48 7.25 10.43
C THR A 12 10.27 6.53 9.10
N ARG A 13 9.12 5.90 8.85
CA ARG A 13 8.75 5.51 7.47
C ARG A 13 8.24 6.72 6.70
N LEU A 14 9.10 7.72 6.50
CA LEU A 14 9.08 8.49 5.26
C LEU A 14 9.47 7.52 4.15
N GLN A 15 8.52 6.72 3.70
CA GLN A 15 8.74 5.77 2.62
C GLN A 15 8.59 6.51 1.30
N SER A 16 9.46 7.51 1.05
CA SER A 16 9.48 8.26 -0.21
C SER A 16 10.19 7.44 -1.28
N SER A 17 9.45 6.62 -2.03
CA SER A 17 9.92 6.25 -3.36
C SER A 17 9.74 7.45 -4.28
N GLY A 18 10.84 7.95 -4.84
CA GLY A 18 10.88 9.11 -5.75
C GLY A 18 10.11 8.92 -7.08
N PRO A 19 10.09 9.94 -7.96
CA PRO A 19 8.94 10.22 -8.83
C PRO A 19 8.87 9.46 -10.17
N ARG A 20 7.64 9.09 -10.59
CA ARG A 20 7.16 9.25 -11.99
C ARG A 20 6.55 10.67 -12.09
N LEU A 21 7.29 11.67 -12.60
CA LEU A 21 6.73 13.01 -12.88
C LEU A 21 5.72 12.88 -14.03
N LYS A 22 4.47 13.35 -13.94
CA LYS A 22 4.08 14.77 -13.95
C LYS A 22 2.63 14.80 -13.45
N ASN A 23 2.37 15.27 -12.21
CA ASN A 23 1.05 15.50 -11.58
C ASN A 23 0.22 14.34 -10.95
N GLU A 24 0.72 13.10 -10.86
CA GLU A 24 -0.06 11.97 -10.30
C GLU A 24 0.33 11.64 -8.84
N THR A 25 -0.66 11.41 -7.97
CA THR A 25 -0.44 10.88 -6.61
C THR A 25 -0.23 9.37 -6.67
N ILE A 26 0.93 8.90 -6.21
CA ILE A 26 1.27 7.47 -6.14
C ILE A 26 1.07 6.98 -4.71
N CYS A 27 0.37 5.85 -4.55
CA CYS A 27 0.22 5.16 -3.28
C CYS A 27 1.50 4.41 -2.90
N LEU A 28 1.91 4.56 -1.65
CA LEU A 28 3.11 3.93 -1.11
C LEU A 28 2.69 2.87 -0.10
N ASN A 29 3.33 1.69 -0.15
CA ASN A 29 3.06 0.58 0.76
C ASN A 29 1.59 0.10 0.74
N CYS A 30 1.13 -0.35 -0.43
CA CYS A 30 -0.19 -0.91 -0.62
C CYS A 30 -0.53 -2.01 0.39
N GLN A 31 -1.68 -1.88 1.05
CA GLN A 31 -2.21 -2.87 1.99
C GLN A 31 -3.07 -3.92 1.28
N HIS A 32 -3.61 -4.89 2.01
CA HIS A 32 -4.61 -5.83 1.49
C HIS A 32 -4.19 -6.64 0.26
N HIS A 33 -2.88 -6.90 0.15
CA HIS A 33 -2.27 -7.65 -0.96
C HIS A 33 -2.49 -7.01 -2.34
N THR A 34 -2.53 -5.68 -2.40
CA THR A 34 -2.57 -4.94 -3.65
C THR A 34 -1.20 -4.36 -4.02
N LYS A 35 -1.06 -3.90 -5.26
CA LYS A 35 0.14 -3.31 -5.84
C LYS A 35 -0.22 -2.26 -6.91
N ASP A 36 0.82 -1.70 -7.53
CA ASP A 36 0.80 -0.61 -8.50
C ASP A 36 0.53 0.77 -7.90
N ASP A 37 0.62 1.81 -8.72
CA ASP A 37 0.63 3.21 -8.29
C ASP A 37 -0.66 3.65 -7.59
N ARG A 38 -1.76 2.92 -7.81
CA ARG A 38 -3.08 3.18 -7.22
C ARG A 38 -3.55 2.07 -6.27
N CYS A 39 -2.72 1.06 -5.98
CA CYS A 39 -3.08 -0.08 -5.13
C CYS A 39 -4.34 -0.84 -5.60
N GLU A 40 -4.62 -0.83 -6.89
CA GLU A 40 -5.83 -1.43 -7.48
C GLU A 40 -5.58 -2.84 -8.04
N THR A 41 -4.33 -3.23 -8.26
CA THR A 41 -3.98 -4.54 -8.81
C THR A 41 -3.62 -5.52 -7.70
N CYS A 42 -3.95 -6.81 -7.83
CA CYS A 42 -3.53 -7.81 -6.84
C CYS A 42 -2.06 -8.21 -6.98
N LEU A 43 -1.42 -8.52 -5.85
CA LEU A 43 -0.11 -9.17 -5.84
C LEU A 43 -0.17 -10.51 -6.59
N PRO A 44 0.96 -10.97 -7.18
CA PRO A 44 1.01 -12.29 -7.81
C PRO A 44 0.54 -13.39 -6.86
N GLY A 45 -0.35 -14.26 -7.34
CA GLY A 45 -0.96 -15.32 -6.53
C GLY A 45 -2.15 -14.87 -5.68
N TYR A 46 -2.56 -13.59 -5.76
CA TYR A 46 -3.80 -13.09 -5.21
C TYR A 46 -4.78 -12.68 -6.33
N PHE A 47 -6.07 -12.84 -6.09
CA PHE A 47 -7.15 -12.49 -7.01
C PHE A 47 -8.33 -11.84 -6.29
N ARG A 48 -9.17 -11.15 -7.05
CA ARG A 48 -10.49 -10.70 -6.61
C ARG A 48 -11.56 -11.61 -7.20
N ARG A 49 -12.65 -11.81 -6.46
CA ARG A 49 -13.82 -12.52 -7.00
C ARG A 49 -14.54 -11.61 -8.00
N PRO A 50 -15.21 -12.19 -9.01
CA PRO A 50 -16.08 -11.41 -9.89
C PRO A 50 -17.11 -10.62 -9.07
N GLY A 51 -17.23 -9.32 -9.34
CA GLY A 51 -18.16 -8.42 -8.65
C GLY A 51 -17.60 -7.65 -7.45
N MET A 52 -16.36 -7.93 -7.03
CA MET A 52 -15.68 -7.15 -6.00
C MET A 52 -15.13 -5.83 -6.55
N LYS A 53 -15.20 -4.76 -5.76
CA LYS A 53 -14.64 -3.46 -6.14
C LYS A 53 -13.10 -3.44 -6.08
N PRO A 54 -12.42 -2.52 -6.79
CA PRO A 54 -10.97 -2.39 -6.73
C PRO A 54 -10.42 -2.06 -5.33
N GLU A 55 -11.21 -1.37 -4.50
CA GLU A 55 -10.83 -1.01 -3.13
C GLU A 55 -10.92 -2.21 -2.16
N GLU A 56 -11.57 -3.30 -2.57
CA GLU A 56 -11.72 -4.48 -1.75
C GLU A 56 -10.43 -5.32 -1.70
N PRO A 57 -10.18 -6.00 -0.56
CA PRO A 57 -8.97 -6.76 -0.34
C PRO A 57 -8.81 -7.92 -1.31
N CYS A 58 -7.58 -8.12 -1.81
CA CYS A 58 -7.25 -9.27 -2.62
C CYS A 58 -7.13 -10.54 -1.76
N MET A 59 -7.68 -11.64 -2.27
CA MET A 59 -7.68 -12.96 -1.63
C MET A 59 -6.70 -13.90 -2.34
N LYS A 60 -6.30 -14.98 -1.67
CA LYS A 60 -5.47 -16.04 -2.24
C LYS A 60 -6.29 -17.30 -2.48
#